data_AF-A0A1B1U6D5-F1
#
_entry.id   AF-A0A1B1U6D5-F1
#
_cell.length_a   1.000
_cell.length_b   1.000
_cell.length_c   1.000
_cell.angle_alpha   90.00
_cell.angle_beta   90.00
_cell.angle_gamma   90.00
#
_symmetry.space_group_name_H-M   'P 1'
#
loop_
_entity.id
_entity.type
_entity.pdbx_description
1 polymer ?
#
loop_
_entity_poly.entity_id
_entity_poly.type
_entity_poly.pdbx_seq_one_letter_code
_entity_poly.pdbx_strand_id
1 'polypeptide(L)'
;MSLKEQWRLKAEASLLDPPKEEYLEHAMKEAKEVAKGKEVPTFALLDVALVRLKLLLKVQLNGEDELLYKQALSVIKEAPSEGSERKSNYASKTRRSEFDL
;
A
#
# COMPACT_ATOMS: atom_id res chain seq x y z
N MET A 1 -14.12 -7.38 -11.76
CA MET A 1 -13.16 -8.19 -10.99
C MET A 1 -13.35 -7.89 -9.51
N SER A 2 -13.43 -8.93 -8.69
CA SER A 2 -13.57 -8.79 -7.23
C SER A 2 -12.23 -8.40 -6.58
N LEU A 3 -12.28 -7.69 -5.45
CA LEU A 3 -11.07 -7.27 -4.72
C LEU A 3 -10.15 -8.45 -4.35
N LYS A 4 -10.73 -9.60 -3.97
CA LYS A 4 -10.01 -10.85 -3.68
C LYS A 4 -9.25 -11.36 -4.90
N GLU A 5 -9.82 -11.19 -6.09
CA GLU A 5 -9.26 -11.65 -7.36
C GLU A 5 -8.11 -10.76 -7.81
N GLN A 6 -8.26 -9.44 -7.67
CA GLN A 6 -7.18 -8.48 -7.90
C GLN A 6 -5.99 -8.72 -6.96
N TRP A 7 -6.27 -9.03 -5.69
CA TRP A 7 -5.24 -9.35 -4.72
C TRP A 7 -4.47 -10.63 -5.07
N ARG A 8 -5.19 -11.71 -5.45
CA ARG A 8 -4.58 -12.96 -5.92
C ARG A 8 -3.66 -12.73 -7.12
N LEU A 9 -4.17 -12.11 -8.18
CA LEU A 9 -3.41 -11.83 -9.39
C LEU A 9 -2.16 -10.99 -9.10
N LYS A 10 -2.26 -9.97 -8.23
CA LYS A 10 -1.12 -9.13 -7.87
C LYS A 10 -0.08 -9.89 -7.05
N ALA A 11 -0.51 -10.76 -6.14
CA ALA A 11 0.39 -11.60 -5.36
C ALA A 11 1.10 -12.63 -6.25
N GLU A 12 0.36 -13.32 -7.11
CA GLU A 12 0.91 -14.30 -8.08
C GLU A 12 1.83 -13.64 -9.11
N ALA A 13 1.58 -12.40 -9.52
CA ALA A 13 2.49 -11.67 -10.41
C ALA A 13 3.79 -11.22 -9.73
N SER A 14 3.78 -11.06 -8.39
CA SER A 14 4.92 -10.57 -7.63
C SER A 14 5.76 -11.67 -7.00
N LEU A 15 5.18 -12.87 -6.86
CA LEU A 15 5.83 -14.06 -6.33
C LEU A 15 6.08 -15.05 -7.47
N LEU A 16 7.20 -15.76 -7.42
CA LEU A 16 7.48 -16.83 -8.38
C LEU A 16 6.56 -18.04 -8.18
N ASP A 17 6.12 -18.27 -6.95
CA ASP A 17 5.24 -19.38 -6.56
C ASP A 17 3.89 -18.88 -6.04
N PRO A 18 2.78 -19.58 -6.35
CA PRO A 18 1.47 -19.21 -5.88
C PRO A 18 1.41 -19.34 -4.34
N PRO A 19 1.18 -18.24 -3.60
CA PRO A 19 1.09 -18.30 -2.15
C PRO A 19 -0.18 -19.03 -1.70
N LYS A 20 -0.12 -19.74 -0.56
CA LYS A 20 -1.31 -20.36 0.03
C LYS A 20 -2.35 -19.30 0.37
N GLU A 21 -3.63 -19.67 0.26
CA GLU A 21 -4.76 -18.79 0.59
C GLU A 21 -4.67 -18.23 2.01
N GLU A 22 -4.19 -19.02 2.97
CA GLU A 22 -4.01 -18.62 4.36
C GLU A 22 -3.08 -17.40 4.50
N TYR A 23 -1.98 -17.34 3.74
CA TYR A 23 -1.06 -16.21 3.77
C TYR A 23 -1.64 -14.98 3.09
N LEU A 24 -2.38 -15.17 2.00
CA LEU A 24 -3.08 -14.10 1.30
C LEU A 24 -4.13 -13.44 2.21
N GLU A 25 -4.90 -14.25 2.93
CA GLU A 25 -5.90 -13.77 3.88
C GLU A 25 -5.26 -13.09 5.09
N HIS A 26 -4.17 -13.66 5.62
CA HIS A 26 -3.45 -13.08 6.75
C HIS A 26 -2.85 -11.70 6.41
N ALA A 27 -2.15 -11.60 5.28
CA ALA A 27 -1.56 -10.34 4.81
C ALA A 27 -2.63 -9.27 4.55
N MET A 28 -3.76 -9.67 3.95
CA MET A 28 -4.86 -8.75 3.68
C MET A 28 -5.60 -8.32 4.96
N LYS A 29 -5.69 -9.21 5.96
CA LYS A 29 -6.22 -8.87 7.28
C LYS A 29 -5.33 -7.85 7.98
N GLU A 30 -4.01 -8.06 8.02
CA GLU A 30 -3.07 -7.09 8.58
C GLU A 30 -3.17 -5.73 7.86
N ALA A 31 -3.24 -5.72 6.53
CA ALA A 31 -3.39 -4.49 5.76
C ALA A 31 -4.68 -3.74 6.09
N LYS A 32 -5.80 -4.47 6.27
CA LYS A 32 -7.07 -3.90 6.74
C LYS A 32 -6.99 -3.38 8.17
N GLU A 33 -6.23 -4.02 9.05
CA GLU A 33 -6.01 -3.54 10.42
C GLU A 33 -5.19 -2.25 10.44
N VAL A 34 -4.19 -2.11 9.57
CA VAL A 34 -3.41 -0.87 9.40
C VAL A 34 -4.31 0.26 8.84
N ALA A 35 -5.23 -0.08 7.94
CA ALA A 35 -6.19 0.84 7.34
C ALA A 35 -7.45 1.08 8.19
N LYS A 36 -7.56 0.45 9.37
CA LYS A 36 -8.81 0.44 10.16
C LYS A 36 -9.20 1.85 10.59
N GLY A 37 -10.45 2.23 10.31
CA GLY A 37 -11.00 3.55 10.65
C GLY A 37 -10.59 4.68 9.70
N LYS A 38 -10.02 4.35 8.54
CA LYS A 38 -9.64 5.30 7.49
C LYS A 38 -10.14 4.86 6.12
N GLU A 39 -10.51 5.83 5.30
CA GLU A 39 -10.88 5.58 3.90
C GLU A 39 -9.62 5.52 3.04
N VAL A 40 -9.06 4.32 2.95
CA VAL A 40 -7.81 4.07 2.21
C VAL A 40 -8.12 3.60 0.80
N PRO A 41 -7.47 4.14 -0.24
CA PRO A 41 -7.63 3.65 -1.60
C PRO A 41 -7.12 2.22 -1.75
N THR A 42 -7.77 1.47 -2.64
CA THR A 42 -7.51 0.04 -2.86
C THR A 42 -6.05 -0.27 -3.19
N PHE A 43 -5.38 0.57 -3.98
CA PHE A 43 -3.99 0.34 -4.36
C PHE A 43 -3.07 0.34 -3.13
N ALA A 44 -3.24 1.30 -2.20
CA ALA A 44 -2.40 1.42 -1.00
C ALA A 44 -2.62 0.24 -0.06
N LEU A 45 -3.86 -0.24 0.06
CA LEU A 45 -4.16 -1.44 0.85
C LEU A 45 -3.50 -2.69 0.24
N LEU A 46 -3.53 -2.83 -1.09
CA LEU A 46 -2.87 -3.93 -1.79
C LEU A 46 -1.34 -3.87 -1.70
N ASP A 47 -0.73 -2.67 -1.75
CA ASP A 47 0.72 -2.51 -1.61
C ASP A 47 1.20 -2.88 -0.20
N VAL A 48 0.47 -2.46 0.83
CA VAL A 48 0.74 -2.88 2.21
C VAL A 48 0.59 -4.39 2.37
N ALA A 49 -0.49 -4.96 1.82
CA ALA A 49 -0.71 -6.40 1.86
C ALA A 49 0.42 -7.15 1.15
N LEU A 50 0.92 -6.67 0.00
CA LEU A 50 1.99 -7.30 -0.77
C LEU A 50 3.29 -7.39 0.02
N VAL A 51 3.68 -6.30 0.66
CA VAL A 51 4.90 -6.23 1.46
C VAL A 51 4.78 -7.14 2.69
N ARG A 52 3.61 -7.17 3.34
CA ARG A 52 3.32 -8.10 4.45
C ARG A 52 3.38 -9.55 4.00
N LEU A 53 2.84 -9.86 2.82
CA LEU A 53 2.91 -11.19 2.23
C LEU A 53 4.35 -11.62 1.96
N LYS A 54 5.16 -10.75 1.36
CA LYS A 54 6.59 -11.01 1.12
C LYS A 54 7.34 -11.26 2.44
N LEU A 55 7.06 -10.49 3.48
CA LEU A 55 7.62 -10.70 4.82
C LEU A 55 7.23 -12.05 5.43
N LEU A 56 5.94 -12.46 5.31
CA LEU A 56 5.47 -13.76 5.77
C LEU A 56 6.16 -14.92 5.07
N LEU A 57 6.38 -14.78 3.76
CA LEU A 57 7.06 -15.76 2.92
C LEU A 57 8.60 -15.70 3.04
N LYS A 58 9.13 -14.79 3.87
CA LYS A 58 10.57 -14.52 4.04
C LYS A 58 11.28 -14.17 2.72
N VAL A 59 10.55 -13.57 1.78
CA VAL A 59 11.09 -13.04 0.53
C VAL A 59 11.81 -11.73 0.84
N GLN A 60 13.01 -11.54 0.27
CA GLN A 60 13.70 -10.26 0.40
C GLN A 60 12.90 -9.16 -0.30
N LEU A 61 12.71 -8.06 0.41
CA LEU A 61 12.14 -6.85 -0.16
C LEU A 61 13.23 -6.14 -0.96
N ASN A 62 12.90 -5.75 -2.18
CA ASN A 62 13.77 -4.88 -2.96
C ASN A 62 13.50 -3.40 -2.63
N GLY A 63 14.38 -2.49 -3.05
CA GLY A 63 14.20 -1.06 -2.79
C GLY A 63 12.89 -0.48 -3.36
N GLU A 64 12.37 -1.07 -4.44
CA GLU A 64 11.05 -0.74 -5.01
C GLU A 64 9.91 -1.13 -4.07
N ASP A 65 9.99 -2.29 -3.41
CA ASP A 65 8.99 -2.74 -2.44
C ASP A 65 8.94 -1.82 -1.23
N GLU A 66 10.11 -1.40 -0.74
CA GLU A 66 10.21 -0.43 0.37
C GLU A 66 9.63 0.93 -0.01
N LEU A 67 9.84 1.38 -1.25
CA LEU A 67 9.28 2.63 -1.78
C LEU A 67 7.75 2.56 -1.85
N LEU A 68 7.20 1.47 -2.42
CA LEU A 68 5.77 1.24 -2.50
C LEU A 68 5.15 1.16 -1.10
N TYR A 69 5.81 0.48 -0.17
CA TYR A 69 5.36 0.40 1.22
C TYR A 69 5.28 1.78 1.88
N LYS A 70 6.34 2.58 1.73
CA LYS A 70 6.40 3.94 2.29
C LYS A 70 5.33 4.85 1.68
N GLN A 71 5.13 4.77 0.36
CA GLN A 71 4.08 5.53 -0.33
C GLN A 71 2.69 5.14 0.18
N ALA A 72 2.40 3.83 0.26
CA ALA A 72 1.13 3.35 0.76
C ALA A 72 0.88 3.76 2.21
N LEU A 73 1.90 3.72 3.07
CA LEU A 73 1.81 4.21 4.45
C LEU A 73 1.57 5.72 4.53
N SER A 74 2.22 6.53 3.68
CA SER A 74 1.93 7.97 3.60
C SER A 74 0.48 8.21 3.20
N VAL A 75 -0.01 7.49 2.18
CA VAL A 75 -1.41 7.58 1.74
C VAL A 75 -2.37 7.16 2.85
N ILE A 76 -2.10 6.08 3.59
CA ILE A 76 -2.92 5.67 4.76
C ILE A 76 -2.85 6.71 5.88
N LYS A 77 -1.71 7.39 6.05
CA LYS A 77 -1.56 8.43 7.06
C LYS A 77 -2.37 9.67 6.71
N GLU A 78 -2.37 10.05 5.44
CA GLU A 78 -3.08 11.20 4.88
C GLU A 78 -4.56 10.90 4.58
N ALA A 79 -4.94 9.62 4.51
CA ALA A 79 -6.32 9.20 4.30
C ALA A 79 -7.23 9.77 5.41
N PRO A 80 -8.38 10.34 5.02
CA PRO A 80 -9.34 10.84 5.99
C PRO A 80 -9.81 9.68 6.88
N SER A 81 -9.93 9.95 8.17
CA SER A 81 -10.65 9.03 9.05
C SER A 81 -12.12 9.01 8.63
N GLU A 82 -12.74 7.84 8.71
CA GLU A 82 -14.15 7.64 8.38
C GLU A 82 -14.99 8.66 9.17
N GLY A 83 -15.45 9.74 8.51
CA GLY A 83 -16.20 10.84 9.10
C GLY A 83 -15.49 12.19 9.33
N SER A 84 -14.24 12.40 8.88
CA SER A 84 -13.58 13.72 8.97
C SER A 84 -13.43 14.41 7.62
N GLU A 85 -13.94 15.64 7.53
CA GLU A 85 -13.84 16.51 6.36
C GLU A 85 -12.38 16.67 5.88
N ARG A 86 -12.18 16.45 4.57
CA ARG A 86 -10.87 16.49 3.90
C ARG A 86 -10.19 17.85 4.11
N LYS A 87 -9.05 17.86 4.81
CA LYS A 87 -8.04 18.91 4.59
C LYS A 87 -7.01 18.39 3.59
N SER A 88 -7.17 18.77 2.32
CA SER A 88 -6.20 18.46 1.28
C SER A 88 -4.93 19.28 1.51
N ASN A 89 -3.92 18.67 2.11
CA ASN A 89 -2.58 19.26 2.21
C ASN A 89 -1.64 18.53 1.24
N TYR A 90 -1.99 18.49 -0.04
CA TYR A 90 -0.98 18.34 -1.08
C TYR A 90 -0.19 19.64 -1.15
N ALA A 91 0.72 19.82 -0.20
CA ALA A 91 1.75 20.84 -0.24
C ALA A 91 2.66 20.51 -1.43
N SER A 92 2.27 21.03 -2.59
CA SER A 92 3.10 21.14 -3.77
C SER A 92 4.40 21.80 -3.31
N LYS A 93 5.45 21.00 -3.15
CA LYS A 93 6.78 21.50 -2.84
C LYS A 93 7.31 22.12 -4.12
N THR A 94 6.83 23.33 -4.43
CA THR A 94 7.36 24.21 -5.46
C THR A 94 8.81 24.49 -5.08
N ARG A 95 9.74 23.70 -5.60
CA ARG A 95 11.15 24.10 -5.66
C ARG A 95 11.24 25.23 -6.67
N ARG A 96 10.98 26.45 -6.19
CA ARG A 96 11.43 27.68 -6.82
C ARG A 96 12.95 27.69 -6.68
N SER A 97 13.66 27.20 -7.68
CA SER A 97 15.05 27.62 -7.91
C SER A 97 15.03 28.55 -9.11
N GLU A 98 15.05 29.84 -8.80
CA GLU A 98 15.53 30.89 -9.68
C GLU A 98 16.87 30.43 -10.28
N PHE A 99 16.89 30.22 -11.60
CA PHE A 99 18.13 30.29 -12.37
C PHE A 99 17.96 31.47 -13.31
N ASP A 100 18.15 32.64 -12.73
CA ASP A 100 18.40 33.88 -13.46
C ASP A 100 19.93 33.98 -13.60
N LEU A 101 20.42 33.82 -14.82
CA LEU A 101 21.79 34.15 -15.27
C LEU A 101 21.81 34.25 -16.79
#